data_AF-A0A526YDV1-F1
#
_entry.id   AF-A0A526YDV1-F1
#
_cell.length_a   1.000
_cell.length_b   1.000
_cell.length_c   1.000
_cell.angle_alpha   90.00
_cell.angle_beta   90.00
_cell.angle_gamma   90.00
#
_symmetry.space_group_name_H-M   'P 1'
#
loop_
_entity.id
_entity.type
_entity.pdbx_description
1 polymer ?
#
loop_
_entity_poly.entity_id
_entity_poly.type
_entity_poly.pdbx_seq_one_letter_code
_entity_poly.pdbx_strand_id
1 'polypeptide(L)' 'LRDEDATAKFGYDKIIEIATAARGADPFGYRSEFLSLVRLASALGGNR' A
#
# COMPACT_ATOMS: atom_id res chain seq x y z
N LEU A 1 -19.72 -3.04 19.37
CA LEU A 1 -18.42 -3.40 18.75
C LEU A 1 -17.93 -2.12 18.11
N ARG A 2 -16.85 -1.56 18.66
CA ARG A 2 -16.45 -0.15 18.49
C ARG A 2 -15.94 0.12 17.07
N ASP A 3 -16.28 1.31 16.56
CA ASP A 3 -15.83 1.96 15.33
C ASP A 3 -14.30 2.14 15.25
N GLU A 4 -13.52 1.08 15.33
CA GLU A 4 -12.16 1.08 14.82
C GLU A 4 -12.23 0.71 13.35
N ASP A 5 -12.10 1.72 12.49
CA ASP A 5 -11.95 1.53 11.06
C ASP A 5 -10.79 0.56 10.84
N ALA A 6 -11.10 -0.67 10.40
CA ALA A 6 -10.11 -1.73 10.18
C ALA A 6 -9.02 -1.30 9.19
N THR A 7 -9.26 -0.21 8.45
CA THR A 7 -8.31 0.39 7.51
C THR A 7 -7.44 1.50 8.12
N ALA A 8 -7.84 2.11 9.26
CA ALA A 8 -7.10 3.22 9.88
C ALA A 8 -5.70 2.83 10.39
N LYS A 9 -5.45 1.53 10.63
CA LYS A 9 -4.14 0.99 11.02
C LYS A 9 -3.21 0.71 9.84
N PHE A 10 -3.70 0.82 8.60
CA PHE A 10 -2.95 0.54 7.39
C PHE A 10 -2.66 1.84 6.63
N GLY A 11 -1.74 2.65 7.19
CA GLY A 11 -1.13 3.73 6.41
C GLY A 11 -0.42 3.19 5.17
N TYR A 12 -0.16 4.06 4.19
CA TYR A 12 0.49 3.67 2.93
C TYR A 12 1.81 2.92 3.12
N ASP A 13 2.58 3.24 4.18
CA ASP A 13 3.82 2.54 4.52
C ASP A 13 3.59 1.06 4.84
N LYS A 14 2.52 0.73 5.55
CA LYS A 14 2.19 -0.66 5.89
C LYS A 14 1.77 -1.45 4.66
N ILE A 15 1.08 -0.80 3.72
CA ILE A 15 0.69 -1.39 2.44
C ILE A 15 1.95 -1.69 1.60
N ILE A 16 2.89 -0.75 1.54
CA ILE A 16 4.17 -0.92 0.83
C ILE A 16 4.96 -2.08 1.44
N GLU A 17 5.09 -2.13 2.77
CA GLU A 17 5.80 -3.20 3.48
C GLU A 17 5.27 -4.60 3.09
N ILE A 18 3.95 -4.80 3.14
CA ILE A 18 3.31 -6.08 2.83
C ILE A 18 3.50 -6.44 1.36
N ALA A 19 3.24 -5.50 0.46
CA ALA A 19 3.33 -5.75 -0.98
C ALA A 19 4.78 -6.00 -1.43
N THR A 20 5.76 -5.31 -0.84
CA THR A 20 7.19 -5.57 -1.12
C THR A 20 7.65 -6.93 -0.59
N ALA A 21 7.14 -7.38 0.55
CA ALA A 21 7.49 -8.68 1.13
C ALA A 21 6.78 -9.87 0.43
N ALA A 22 5.83 -9.62 -0.45
CA ALA A 22 5.10 -10.66 -1.16
C ALA A 22 6.04 -11.49 -2.06
N ARG A 23 6.11 -12.79 -1.79
CA ARG A 23 6.93 -13.74 -2.58
C ARG A 23 6.20 -14.16 -3.85
N GLY A 24 6.98 -14.48 -4.89
CA GLY A 24 6.49 -14.99 -6.17
C GLY A 24 6.88 -14.09 -7.33
N ALA A 25 6.96 -14.67 -8.53
CA ALA A 25 7.24 -13.89 -9.74
C ALA A 25 6.15 -12.82 -9.94
N ASP A 26 6.52 -11.70 -10.56
CA ASP A 26 5.60 -10.67 -11.03
C ASP A 26 5.63 -10.64 -12.56
N PRO A 27 5.22 -11.73 -13.25
CA PRO A 27 5.41 -11.86 -14.69
C PRO A 27 4.68 -10.80 -15.51
N PHE A 28 3.66 -10.17 -14.93
CA PHE A 28 2.83 -9.15 -15.57
C PHE A 28 3.04 -7.75 -14.97
N GLY A 29 3.91 -7.60 -13.97
CA GLY A 29 4.23 -6.29 -13.38
C GLY A 29 3.15 -5.69 -12.46
N TYR A 30 2.07 -6.41 -12.15
CA TYR A 30 0.96 -5.89 -11.36
C TYR A 30 1.38 -5.47 -9.95
N ARG A 31 2.28 -6.23 -9.32
CA ARG A 31 2.79 -5.87 -7.98
C ARG A 31 3.61 -4.59 -8.05
N SER A 32 4.43 -4.46 -9.09
CA SER A 32 5.26 -3.28 -9.33
C SER A 32 4.43 -2.03 -9.58
N GLU A 33 3.39 -2.13 -10.42
CA GLU A 33 2.48 -1.02 -10.72
C GLU A 33 1.66 -0.60 -9.50
N PHE A 34 1.13 -1.58 -8.76
CA PHE A 34 0.42 -1.32 -7.50
C PHE A 34 1.30 -0.52 -6.52
N LEU A 35 2.56 -0.92 -6.33
CA LEU A 35 3.50 -0.20 -5.48
C LEU A 35 3.75 1.24 -5.95
N SER A 36 3.77 1.50 -7.25
CA SER A 36 3.91 2.85 -7.80
C SER A 36 2.69 3.73 -7.49
N LEU A 37 1.48 3.19 -7.63
CA LEU A 37 0.24 3.90 -7.29
C LEU A 37 0.14 4.20 -5.79
N VAL A 38 0.53 3.26 -4.93
CA VAL A 38 0.53 3.46 -3.47
C VAL A 38 1.52 4.54 -3.06
N ARG A 39 2.71 4.58 -3.68
CA ARG A 39 3.68 5.67 -3.45
C ARG A 39 3.14 7.03 -3.88
N LEU A 40 2.47 7.10 -5.03
CA LEU A 40 1.80 8.33 -5.49
C LEU A 40 0.73 8.78 -4.49
N ALA A 41 -0.12 7.87 -4.02
CA ALA A 41 -1.15 8.17 -3.03
C ALA A 41 -0.54 8.65 -1.69
N SER A 42 0.58 8.06 -1.26
CA SER A 42 1.32 8.50 -0.06
C SER A 42 1.85 9.92 -0.20
N ALA A 43 2.49 10.22 -1.33
CA ALA A 43 3.00 11.56 -1.62
C ALA A 43 1.87 12.61 -1.64
N LEU A 44 0.71 12.28 -2.21
CA LEU A 44 -0.46 13.17 -2.25
C LEU A 44 -1.16 13.31 -0.88
N GLY A 45 -1.18 12.25 -0.08
CA GLY A 45 -1.79 12.22 1.25
C GLY A 45 -0.98 13.00 2.30
N GLY A 46 0.35 13.00 2.20
CA GLY A 46 1.24 13.76 3.08
C GLY A 46 1.37 15.24 2.71
N ASN A 47 0.84 15.66 1.55
CA ASN A 47 0.87 17.05 1.06
C ASN A 47 -0.41 17.84 1.40
N ARG A 48 -1.13 17.41 2.46
CA ARG A 48 -2.36 18.06 2.95
C ARG A 48 -2.10 18.84 4.23
#